data_AF-A0A0U5HG66-F1
#
_entry.id   AF-A0A0U5HG66-F1
#
_cell.length_a   1.000
_cell.length_b   1.000
_cell.length_c   1.000
_cell.angle_alpha   90.00
_cell.angle_beta   90.00
_cell.angle_gamma   90.00
#
_symmetry.space_group_name_H-M   'P 1'
#
loop_
_entity.id
_entity.type
_entity.pdbx_description
1 polymer ?
#
loop_
_entity_poly.entity_id
_entity_poly.type
_entity_poly.pdbx_seq_one_letter_code
_entity_poly.pdbx_strand_id
1 'polypeptide(L)'
;MMRTKQSTLPFGFIADILFQIIINGDASTVPSLCLLNKATYDTIKLLEPHICIWFIRLHGIDAFDPVLTINPLTGRQNDLTVHTLVRFLYRHELARRLSTDIIPSVWGPFSEDDKVEMNFEAELKLAKRLERGLFVLFHMSDISRAIEQEKHKKPSLPSMVTKRLVILARMLDEYSEFPIEERKPLSFEEHTKHVYTVMKWGYTEAEIGKKRLEFRSYLDDETEIAFHCVVRMLRELLERMLLRHGPKYWHRDTRNEQSVLSWFLLNQPPQALEKLLLSPQDNCCHFDGQSMSDSRKCCFSDPLDDYWNAWKDVPELGCAECDCKRRVRSWSVKPTLMDARGRDFNRAAERYLKEMWSQRHVGLHQAFTMSVFATVL
;
A
#
# COMPACT_ATOMS: atom_id res chain seq x y z
N MET A 1 -23.87 5.67 -63.91
CA MET A 1 -23.09 5.91 -62.67
C MET A 1 -24.01 5.65 -61.48
N MET A 2 -24.03 4.41 -60.97
CA MET A 2 -24.77 4.06 -59.76
C MET A 2 -23.83 4.09 -58.56
N ARG A 3 -24.16 4.92 -57.56
CA ARG A 3 -23.58 4.87 -56.22
C ARG A 3 -24.01 3.55 -55.57
N THR A 4 -23.09 2.62 -55.40
CA THR A 4 -23.28 1.50 -54.48
C THR A 4 -23.15 2.03 -53.06
N LYS A 5 -24.28 2.07 -52.35
CA LYS A 5 -24.30 2.17 -50.89
C LYS A 5 -23.47 1.01 -50.33
N GLN A 6 -22.35 1.32 -49.69
CA GLN A 6 -21.71 0.38 -48.77
C GLN A 6 -22.69 0.16 -47.62
N SER A 7 -23.38 -0.98 -47.64
CA SER A 7 -24.05 -1.50 -46.45
C SER A 7 -22.96 -1.91 -45.46
N THR A 8 -22.89 -1.23 -44.32
CA THR A 8 -22.24 -1.78 -43.13
C THR A 8 -22.92 -3.11 -42.80
N LEU A 9 -22.21 -4.23 -42.99
CA LEU A 9 -22.66 -5.54 -42.53
C LEU A 9 -22.70 -5.53 -41.00
N PRO A 10 -23.86 -5.81 -40.37
CA PRO A 10 -23.92 -6.00 -38.93
C PRO A 10 -23.31 -7.37 -38.61
N PHE A 11 -22.37 -7.39 -37.66
CA PHE A 11 -21.98 -8.54 -36.82
C PHE A 11 -22.32 -9.94 -37.38
N GLY A 12 -21.32 -10.63 -37.96
CA GLY A 12 -21.41 -12.00 -38.49
C GLY A 12 -20.06 -12.71 -38.70
N PHE A 13 -19.00 -12.35 -37.98
CA PHE A 13 -17.66 -12.93 -38.12
C PHE A 13 -17.16 -13.64 -36.84
N ILE A 14 -16.06 -14.40 -36.98
CA ILE A 14 -15.30 -15.01 -35.87
C ILE A 14 -15.01 -13.99 -34.75
N ALA A 15 -14.84 -12.71 -35.10
CA ALA A 15 -14.66 -11.62 -34.15
C ALA A 15 -15.85 -11.43 -33.20
N ASP A 16 -17.08 -11.68 -33.66
CA ASP A 16 -18.30 -11.50 -32.86
C ASP A 16 -18.50 -12.66 -31.90
N ILE A 17 -18.22 -13.89 -32.34
CA ILE A 17 -18.18 -15.06 -31.48
C ILE A 17 -17.09 -14.88 -30.41
N LEU A 18 -15.91 -14.40 -30.81
CA LEU A 18 -14.82 -14.12 -29.88
C LEU A 18 -15.18 -13.02 -28.88
N PHE A 19 -15.83 -11.95 -29.34
CA PHE A 19 -16.31 -10.90 -28.45
C PHE A 19 -17.38 -11.43 -27.49
N GLN A 20 -18.31 -12.27 -27.95
CA GLN A 20 -19.30 -12.93 -27.10
C GLN A 20 -18.65 -13.83 -26.04
N ILE A 21 -17.63 -14.61 -26.40
CA ILE A 21 -16.86 -15.40 -25.44
C ILE A 21 -16.19 -14.50 -24.39
N ILE A 22 -15.64 -13.37 -24.83
CA ILE A 22 -14.94 -12.42 -23.96
C ILE A 22 -15.91 -11.72 -22.99
N ILE A 23 -17.05 -11.20 -23.47
CA ILE A 23 -17.97 -10.44 -22.62
C ILE A 23 -18.78 -11.31 -21.65
N ASN A 24 -18.97 -12.59 -21.97
CA ASN A 24 -19.64 -13.56 -21.09
C ASN A 24 -18.64 -14.31 -20.18
N GLY A 25 -17.34 -14.09 -20.37
CA GLY A 25 -16.28 -14.68 -19.57
C GLY A 25 -15.67 -13.69 -18.58
N ASP A 26 -14.80 -14.20 -17.70
CA ASP A 26 -14.01 -13.35 -16.81
C ASP A 26 -12.90 -12.61 -17.58
N ALA A 27 -12.50 -11.44 -17.09
CA ALA A 27 -11.38 -10.66 -17.65
C ALA A 27 -10.08 -11.47 -17.73
N SER A 28 -9.90 -12.46 -16.85
CA SER A 28 -8.78 -13.41 -16.83
C SER A 28 -8.75 -14.36 -18.04
N THR A 29 -9.87 -14.49 -18.75
CA THR A 29 -10.00 -15.32 -19.95
C THR A 29 -9.32 -14.67 -21.16
N VAL A 30 -9.28 -13.33 -21.22
CA VAL A 30 -8.77 -12.57 -22.38
C VAL A 30 -7.28 -12.82 -22.65
N PRO A 31 -6.38 -12.79 -21.64
CA PRO A 31 -4.97 -13.16 -21.84
C PRO A 31 -4.78 -14.60 -22.33
N SER A 32 -5.59 -15.55 -21.86
CA SER A 32 -5.53 -16.94 -22.31
C SER A 32 -5.93 -17.08 -23.78
N LEU A 33 -6.97 -16.36 -24.21
CA LEU A 33 -7.39 -16.33 -25.62
C LEU A 33 -6.32 -15.71 -26.53
N CYS A 34 -5.57 -14.72 -26.04
CA CYS A 34 -4.45 -14.11 -26.77
C CYS A 34 -3.33 -15.11 -27.10
N LEU A 35 -3.23 -16.24 -26.39
CA LEU A 35 -2.20 -17.26 -26.60
C LEU A 35 -2.60 -18.35 -27.61
N LEU A 36 -3.86 -18.41 -28.04
CA LEU A 36 -4.37 -19.51 -28.86
C LEU A 36 -3.76 -19.55 -30.27
N ASN A 37 -3.78 -18.42 -30.98
CA ASN A 37 -3.15 -18.26 -32.29
C ASN A 37 -3.07 -16.77 -32.66
N LYS A 38 -2.28 -16.47 -33.70
CA LYS A 38 -2.04 -15.09 -34.16
C LYS A 38 -3.32 -14.36 -34.60
N ALA A 39 -4.24 -15.04 -35.28
CA ALA A 39 -5.48 -14.41 -35.76
C ALA A 39 -6.39 -13.99 -34.59
N THR A 40 -6.48 -14.82 -33.55
CA THR A 40 -7.20 -14.50 -32.30
C THR A 40 -6.54 -13.32 -31.60
N TYR A 41 -5.20 -13.32 -31.48
CA TYR A 41 -4.45 -12.19 -30.91
C TYR A 41 -4.70 -10.89 -31.66
N ASP A 42 -4.56 -10.88 -32.98
CA ASP A 42 -4.73 -9.68 -33.82
C ASP A 42 -6.17 -9.14 -33.71
N THR A 43 -7.17 -10.03 -33.62
CA THR A 43 -8.57 -9.66 -33.43
C THR A 43 -8.82 -9.05 -32.05
N ILE A 44 -8.29 -9.65 -30.98
CA ILE A 44 -8.38 -9.09 -29.61
C ILE A 44 -7.68 -7.74 -29.55
N LYS A 45 -6.51 -7.62 -30.18
CA LYS A 45 -5.75 -6.37 -30.20
C LYS A 45 -6.51 -5.25 -30.91
N LEU A 46 -7.21 -5.55 -32.00
CA LEU A 46 -8.09 -4.60 -32.69
C LEU A 46 -9.27 -4.16 -31.81
N LEU A 47 -9.84 -5.07 -31.02
CA LEU A 47 -11.00 -4.83 -30.17
C LEU A 47 -10.64 -4.39 -28.74
N GLU A 48 -9.35 -4.25 -28.42
CA GLU A 48 -8.85 -4.00 -27.06
C GLU A 48 -9.53 -2.82 -26.35
N PRO A 49 -9.69 -1.63 -26.96
CA PRO A 49 -10.39 -0.52 -26.32
C PRO A 49 -11.84 -0.86 -25.94
N HIS A 50 -12.55 -1.59 -26.80
CA HIS A 50 -13.94 -2.00 -26.56
C HIS A 50 -14.05 -3.03 -25.43
N ILE A 51 -13.13 -4.01 -25.41
CA ILE A 51 -13.06 -5.03 -24.37
C ILE A 51 -12.78 -4.36 -23.01
N CYS A 52 -11.78 -3.49 -22.94
CA CYS A 52 -11.42 -2.78 -21.72
C CYS A 52 -12.57 -1.90 -21.20
N ILE A 53 -13.21 -1.11 -22.08
CA ILE A 53 -14.37 -0.28 -21.69
C ILE A 53 -15.54 -1.13 -21.22
N TRP A 54 -15.81 -2.28 -21.86
CA TRP A 54 -16.88 -3.18 -21.45
C TRP A 54 -16.67 -3.66 -20.02
N PHE A 55 -15.49 -4.19 -19.70
CA PHE A 55 -15.19 -4.65 -18.35
C PHE A 55 -15.21 -3.52 -17.31
N ILE A 56 -14.69 -2.33 -17.63
CA ILE A 56 -14.79 -1.16 -16.74
C ILE A 56 -16.27 -0.88 -16.38
N ARG A 57 -17.16 -0.85 -17.37
CA ARG A 57 -18.58 -0.60 -17.17
C ARG A 57 -19.27 -1.72 -16.40
N LEU A 58 -18.93 -2.98 -16.69
CA LEU A 58 -19.48 -4.15 -16.00
C LEU A 58 -19.17 -4.09 -14.50
N HIS A 59 -18.00 -3.57 -14.12
CA HIS A 59 -17.59 -3.38 -12.74
C HIS A 59 -18.09 -2.07 -12.10
N GLY A 60 -18.94 -1.29 -12.77
CA GLY A 60 -19.52 -0.06 -12.22
C GLY A 60 -18.51 1.07 -11.99
N ILE A 61 -17.42 1.09 -12.76
CA ILE A 61 -16.37 2.09 -12.63
C ILE A 61 -16.76 3.31 -13.48
N ASP A 62 -17.44 4.27 -12.84
CA ASP A 62 -17.98 5.46 -13.51
C ASP A 62 -16.91 6.48 -13.92
N ALA A 63 -15.80 6.54 -13.17
CA ALA A 63 -14.68 7.43 -13.44
C ALA A 63 -13.36 6.70 -13.27
N PHE A 64 -12.49 6.79 -14.28
CA PHE A 64 -11.17 6.20 -14.26
C PHE A 64 -10.25 7.03 -13.37
N ASP A 65 -9.80 6.49 -12.24
CA ASP A 65 -8.80 7.17 -11.42
C ASP A 65 -7.43 7.07 -12.11
N PRO A 66 -6.82 8.19 -12.55
CA PRO A 66 -5.56 8.19 -13.29
C PRO A 66 -4.39 7.67 -12.44
N VAL A 67 -4.53 7.59 -11.12
CA VAL A 67 -3.49 7.05 -10.23
C VAL A 67 -3.33 5.55 -10.45
N LEU A 68 -4.37 4.80 -10.85
CA LEU A 68 -4.24 3.35 -11.07
C LEU A 68 -3.37 3.00 -12.28
N THR A 69 -3.32 3.86 -13.30
CA THR A 69 -2.60 3.64 -14.55
C THR A 69 -1.35 4.47 -14.73
N ILE A 70 -1.05 5.35 -13.79
CA ILE A 70 0.22 6.07 -13.82
C ILE A 70 1.38 5.08 -13.79
N ASN A 71 2.37 5.34 -14.64
CA ASN A 71 3.63 4.64 -14.60
C ASN A 71 4.49 5.22 -13.47
N PRO A 72 4.84 4.45 -12.43
CA PRO A 72 5.57 5.01 -11.28
C PRO A 72 6.98 5.48 -11.63
N LEU A 73 7.55 5.03 -12.75
CA LEU A 73 8.90 5.41 -13.19
C LEU A 73 8.89 6.68 -14.04
N THR A 74 7.88 6.86 -14.89
CA THR A 74 7.85 7.94 -15.89
C THR A 74 6.81 9.02 -15.61
N GLY A 75 5.88 8.80 -14.67
CA GLY A 75 4.76 9.68 -14.39
C GLY A 75 3.70 9.73 -15.49
N ARG A 76 3.91 9.03 -16.61
CA ARG A 76 2.98 9.01 -17.74
C ARG A 76 1.83 8.06 -17.47
N GLN A 77 0.66 8.39 -18.00
CA GLN A 77 -0.46 7.46 -18.03
C GLN A 77 -0.14 6.30 -18.97
N ASN A 78 -0.33 5.07 -18.49
CA ASN A 78 -0.31 3.89 -19.34
C ASN A 78 -1.73 3.63 -19.86
N ASP A 79 -1.83 3.26 -21.13
CA ASP A 79 -3.09 2.79 -21.69
C ASP A 79 -3.53 1.51 -20.98
N LEU A 80 -4.84 1.39 -20.74
CA LEU A 80 -5.41 0.13 -20.30
C LEU A 80 -5.43 -0.84 -21.48
N THR A 81 -4.74 -1.96 -21.31
CA THR A 81 -4.63 -3.02 -22.31
C THR A 81 -5.28 -4.28 -21.76
N VAL A 82 -5.57 -5.26 -22.61
CA VAL A 82 -6.10 -6.55 -22.14
C VAL A 82 -5.17 -7.25 -21.15
N HIS A 83 -3.86 -6.97 -21.22
CA HIS A 83 -2.84 -7.51 -20.31
C HIS A 83 -2.81 -6.79 -18.95
N THR A 84 -3.16 -5.51 -18.90
CA THR A 84 -3.18 -4.73 -17.65
C THR A 84 -4.56 -4.70 -17.00
N LEU A 85 -5.62 -5.05 -17.74
CA LEU A 85 -7.02 -5.05 -17.30
C LEU A 85 -7.25 -5.87 -16.03
N VAL A 86 -6.78 -7.12 -15.99
CA VAL A 86 -7.00 -8.01 -14.83
C VAL A 86 -6.39 -7.42 -13.56
N ARG A 87 -5.16 -6.90 -13.66
CA ARG A 87 -4.47 -6.25 -12.54
C ARG A 87 -5.19 -4.96 -12.12
N PHE A 88 -5.69 -4.19 -13.08
CA PHE A 88 -6.44 -2.98 -12.82
C PHE A 88 -7.73 -3.29 -12.04
N LEU A 89 -8.56 -4.21 -12.54
CA LEU A 89 -9.83 -4.59 -11.90
C LEU A 89 -9.60 -5.15 -10.49
N TYR A 90 -8.61 -6.03 -10.33
CA TYR A 90 -8.26 -6.57 -9.01
C TYR A 90 -7.87 -5.46 -8.02
N ARG A 91 -7.03 -4.50 -8.45
CA ARG A 91 -6.60 -3.40 -7.58
C ARG A 91 -7.73 -2.45 -7.23
N HIS A 92 -8.58 -2.11 -8.20
CA HIS A 92 -9.74 -1.27 -7.97
C HIS A 92 -10.68 -1.91 -6.95
N GLU A 93 -11.08 -3.16 -7.19
CA GLU A 93 -12.00 -3.87 -6.30
C GLU A 93 -11.42 -4.08 -4.90
N LEU A 94 -10.12 -4.43 -4.81
CA LEU A 94 -9.46 -4.58 -3.53
C LEU A 94 -9.36 -3.25 -2.77
N ALA A 95 -8.98 -2.15 -3.43
CA ALA A 95 -8.91 -0.85 -2.77
C ALA A 95 -10.29 -0.41 -2.27
N ARG A 96 -11.34 -0.64 -3.07
CA ARG A 96 -12.73 -0.38 -2.69
C ARG A 96 -13.10 -1.15 -1.43
N ARG A 97 -12.92 -2.48 -1.42
CA ARG A 97 -13.18 -3.34 -0.25
C ARG A 97 -12.38 -2.94 0.99
N LEU A 98 -11.08 -2.68 0.83
CA LEU A 98 -10.22 -2.23 1.92
C LEU A 98 -10.69 -0.88 2.47
N SER A 99 -10.99 0.09 1.59
CA SER A 99 -11.42 1.43 2.03
C SER A 99 -12.71 1.41 2.86
N THR A 100 -13.65 0.53 2.51
CA THR A 100 -14.92 0.36 3.23
C THR A 100 -14.75 -0.40 4.54
N ASP A 101 -13.76 -1.27 4.66
CA ASP A 101 -13.51 -2.07 5.86
C ASP A 101 -12.61 -1.34 6.88
N ILE A 102 -11.65 -0.55 6.39
CA ILE A 102 -10.71 0.20 7.23
C ILE A 102 -11.43 1.17 8.16
N ILE A 103 -12.46 1.87 7.66
CA ILE A 103 -13.17 2.91 8.41
C ILE A 103 -13.83 2.34 9.68
N PRO A 104 -14.76 1.36 9.59
CA PRO A 104 -15.37 0.77 10.78
C PRO A 104 -14.35 0.05 11.66
N SER A 105 -13.28 -0.52 11.10
CA SER A 105 -12.25 -1.21 11.89
C SER A 105 -11.37 -0.26 12.72
N VAL A 106 -11.07 0.95 12.24
CA VAL A 106 -10.31 1.94 13.01
C VAL A 106 -11.22 2.73 13.94
N TRP A 107 -12.38 3.15 13.45
CA TRP A 107 -13.22 4.14 14.11
C TRP A 107 -14.48 3.58 14.76
N GLY A 108 -14.84 2.32 14.49
CA GLY A 108 -16.18 1.81 14.71
C GLY A 108 -17.11 2.26 13.58
N PRO A 109 -18.26 1.60 13.38
CA PRO A 109 -19.24 2.06 12.41
C PRO A 109 -19.68 3.49 12.76
N PHE A 110 -20.09 4.24 11.73
CA PHE A 110 -20.66 5.59 11.92
C PHE A 110 -22.09 5.54 12.51
N SER A 111 -22.59 4.34 12.85
CA SER A 111 -23.90 4.07 13.42
C SER A 111 -23.77 3.25 14.71
N GLU A 112 -24.15 3.84 15.83
CA GLU A 112 -24.64 3.14 17.02
C GLU A 112 -25.91 3.89 17.46
N ASP A 113 -27.06 3.20 17.44
CA ASP A 113 -28.39 3.64 17.89
C ASP A 113 -29.24 4.60 17.02
N ASP A 114 -30.42 4.09 16.62
CA ASP A 114 -31.77 4.67 16.40
C ASP A 114 -32.01 6.16 16.02
N LYS A 115 -30.98 6.94 15.65
CA LYS A 115 -31.13 8.30 15.14
C LYS A 115 -30.66 8.39 13.69
N VAL A 116 -31.63 8.66 12.83
CA VAL A 116 -31.63 8.46 11.37
C VAL A 116 -30.78 9.48 10.59
N GLU A 117 -30.09 10.43 11.23
CA GLU A 117 -29.18 11.35 10.51
C GLU A 117 -27.78 10.74 10.37
N MET A 118 -27.74 9.62 9.66
CA MET A 118 -26.54 8.91 9.20
C MET A 118 -25.75 9.80 8.23
N ASN A 119 -24.50 10.15 8.54
CA ASN A 119 -23.63 10.84 7.57
C ASN A 119 -22.95 9.83 6.62
N PHE A 120 -23.76 9.04 5.90
CA PHE A 120 -23.30 8.09 4.88
C PHE A 120 -22.47 8.77 3.80
N GLU A 121 -22.76 10.05 3.52
CA GLU A 121 -21.98 10.85 2.57
C GLU A 121 -20.55 11.10 3.06
N ALA A 122 -20.35 11.40 4.35
CA ALA A 122 -19.03 11.56 4.93
C ALA A 122 -18.23 10.25 4.93
N GLU A 123 -18.86 9.13 5.30
CA GLU A 123 -18.21 7.82 5.24
C GLU A 123 -17.83 7.44 3.80
N LEU A 124 -18.74 7.64 2.85
CA LEU A 124 -18.47 7.41 1.43
C LEU A 124 -17.36 8.33 0.88
N LYS A 125 -17.33 9.60 1.30
CA LYS A 125 -16.28 10.56 0.93
C LYS A 125 -14.93 10.13 1.49
N LEU A 126 -14.89 9.64 2.73
CA LEU A 126 -13.68 9.08 3.32
C LEU A 126 -13.24 7.80 2.59
N ALA A 127 -14.17 6.88 2.32
CA ALA A 127 -13.89 5.63 1.62
C ALA A 127 -13.27 5.91 0.24
N LYS A 128 -13.88 6.77 -0.57
CA LYS A 128 -13.33 7.19 -1.88
C LYS A 128 -11.94 7.81 -1.76
N ARG A 129 -11.69 8.60 -0.72
CA ARG A 129 -10.35 9.17 -0.49
C ARG A 129 -9.34 8.09 -0.11
N LEU A 130 -9.71 7.15 0.76
CA LEU A 130 -8.85 6.03 1.14
C LEU A 130 -8.59 5.10 -0.04
N GLU A 131 -9.58 4.85 -0.89
CA GLU A 131 -9.42 4.08 -2.14
C GLU A 131 -8.32 4.69 -3.02
N ARG A 132 -8.38 6.01 -3.26
CA ARG A 132 -7.33 6.73 -4.03
C ARG A 132 -5.96 6.62 -3.38
N GLY A 133 -5.86 6.73 -2.05
CA GLY A 133 -4.60 6.57 -1.33
C GLY A 133 -4.04 5.14 -1.37
N LEU A 134 -4.91 4.12 -1.44
CA LEU A 134 -4.52 2.72 -1.57
C LEU A 134 -3.88 2.44 -2.94
N PHE A 135 -4.34 3.11 -3.99
CA PHE A 135 -3.68 3.03 -5.31
C PHE A 135 -2.24 3.50 -5.25
N VAL A 136 -1.97 4.61 -4.55
CA VAL A 136 -0.60 5.09 -4.32
C VAL A 136 0.21 4.06 -3.54
N LEU A 137 -0.36 3.50 -2.46
CA LEU A 137 0.32 2.47 -1.65
C LEU A 137 0.69 1.23 -2.48
N PHE A 138 -0.19 0.79 -3.39
CA PHE A 138 0.11 -0.34 -4.28
C PHE A 138 1.31 -0.05 -5.20
N HIS A 139 1.43 1.17 -5.71
CA HIS A 139 2.61 1.60 -6.48
C HIS A 139 3.87 1.66 -5.61
N MET A 140 3.77 2.12 -4.36
CA MET A 140 4.91 2.13 -3.42
C MET A 140 5.48 0.72 -3.18
N SER A 141 4.61 -0.29 -3.08
CA SER A 141 5.02 -1.71 -2.99
C SER A 141 5.62 -2.21 -4.30
N ASP A 142 5.02 -1.89 -5.45
CA ASP A 142 5.56 -2.28 -6.75
C ASP A 142 6.98 -1.76 -6.99
N ILE A 143 7.26 -0.52 -6.59
CA ILE A 143 8.59 0.10 -6.70
C ILE A 143 9.62 -0.70 -5.88
N SER A 144 9.30 -1.04 -4.63
CA SER A 144 10.21 -1.85 -3.78
C SER A 144 10.48 -3.20 -4.42
N ARG A 145 9.42 -3.91 -4.82
CA ARG A 145 9.54 -5.24 -5.43
C ARG A 145 10.34 -5.22 -6.74
N ALA A 146 10.16 -4.20 -7.58
CA ALA A 146 10.92 -4.08 -8.84
C ALA A 146 12.43 -3.95 -8.58
N ILE A 147 12.82 -3.10 -7.62
CA ILE A 147 14.23 -2.88 -7.26
C ILE A 147 14.84 -4.14 -6.62
N GLU A 148 14.09 -4.81 -5.75
CA GLU A 148 14.52 -6.08 -5.15
C GLU A 148 14.73 -7.18 -6.20
N GLN A 149 13.82 -7.30 -7.18
CA GLN A 149 13.98 -8.26 -8.28
C GLN A 149 15.16 -7.96 -9.20
N GLU A 150 15.47 -6.68 -9.46
CA GLU A 150 16.64 -6.29 -10.24
C GLU A 150 17.95 -6.67 -9.56
N LYS A 151 18.03 -6.52 -8.22
CA LYS A 151 19.17 -6.95 -7.41
C LYS A 151 19.44 -8.46 -7.52
N HIS A 152 18.39 -9.28 -7.57
CA HIS A 152 18.53 -10.73 -7.74
C HIS A 152 19.02 -11.13 -9.14
N LYS A 153 18.74 -10.32 -10.17
CA LYS A 153 19.17 -10.58 -11.55
C LYS A 153 20.61 -10.15 -11.86
N LYS A 154 21.16 -9.19 -11.12
CA LYS A 154 22.54 -8.72 -11.27
C LYS A 154 23.19 -8.51 -9.90
N PRO A 155 23.99 -9.46 -9.38
CA PRO A 155 24.81 -9.24 -8.19
C PRO A 155 26.04 -8.43 -8.58
N SER A 156 25.85 -7.21 -9.07
CA SER A 156 26.95 -6.28 -9.34
C SER A 156 26.99 -5.23 -8.24
N LEU A 157 28.04 -5.25 -7.43
CA LEU A 157 28.47 -4.05 -6.71
C LEU A 157 28.77 -2.96 -7.75
N PRO A 158 28.03 -1.85 -7.81
CA PRO A 158 28.39 -0.76 -8.71
C PRO A 158 29.73 -0.18 -8.25
N SER A 159 30.69 0.07 -9.16
CA SER A 159 31.92 0.79 -8.81
C SER A 159 31.68 2.27 -8.39
N MET A 160 30.43 2.72 -8.39
CA MET A 160 29.95 4.01 -7.83
C MET A 160 29.89 4.05 -6.28
N VAL A 161 30.31 2.99 -5.60
CA VAL A 161 30.16 2.83 -4.16
C VAL A 161 30.94 3.89 -3.37
N THR A 162 32.07 4.43 -3.85
CA THR A 162 32.92 5.35 -3.05
C THR A 162 32.34 6.76 -2.82
N LYS A 163 31.72 7.41 -3.83
CA LYS A 163 31.12 8.76 -3.65
C LYS A 163 29.78 8.73 -2.92
N ARG A 164 28.96 7.70 -3.16
CA ARG A 164 27.70 7.49 -2.44
C ARG A 164 27.95 6.99 -1.01
N LEU A 165 29.06 6.27 -0.77
CA LEU A 165 29.50 5.86 0.56
C LEU A 165 29.65 7.06 1.51
N VAL A 166 30.24 8.15 1.03
CA VAL A 166 30.46 9.36 1.84
C VAL A 166 29.15 10.04 2.22
N ILE A 167 28.17 10.11 1.32
CA ILE A 167 26.86 10.71 1.59
C ILE A 167 26.07 9.87 2.60
N LEU A 168 26.07 8.55 2.42
CA LEU A 168 25.36 7.61 3.29
C LEU A 168 26.07 7.44 4.67
N ALA A 169 27.40 7.58 4.73
CA ALA A 169 28.16 7.70 5.98
C ALA A 169 27.82 9.00 6.73
N ARG A 170 27.70 10.13 6.01
CA ARG A 170 27.24 11.40 6.59
C ARG A 170 25.80 11.29 7.12
N MET A 171 24.93 10.54 6.44
CA MET A 171 23.58 10.22 6.93
C MET A 171 23.57 9.22 8.10
N LEU A 172 24.64 8.47 8.36
CA LEU A 172 24.79 7.69 9.60
C LEU A 172 25.15 8.61 10.79
N ASP A 173 25.98 9.62 10.53
CA ASP A 173 26.42 10.61 11.53
C ASP A 173 25.30 11.57 11.95
N GLU A 174 24.43 11.99 11.02
CA GLU A 174 23.29 12.90 11.29
C GLU A 174 22.21 12.32 12.23
N TYR A 175 22.26 11.01 12.54
CA TYR A 175 21.31 10.32 13.44
C TYR A 175 21.96 9.83 14.75
N SER A 176 23.11 10.37 15.14
CA SER A 176 23.87 9.96 16.33
C SER A 176 23.34 10.57 17.65
N GLU A 177 22.05 10.41 17.95
CA GLU A 177 21.49 10.68 19.28
C GLU A 177 21.62 9.45 20.20
N PHE A 178 22.84 8.93 20.40
CA PHE A 178 23.09 7.89 21.41
C PHE A 178 24.02 8.40 22.51
N PRO A 179 23.76 8.07 23.80
CA PRO A 179 24.66 8.38 24.89
C PRO A 179 26.06 7.82 24.62
N ILE A 180 27.07 8.64 24.87
CA ILE A 180 28.48 8.35 24.58
C ILE A 180 29.02 7.20 25.47
N GLU A 181 28.29 6.83 26.51
CA GLU A 181 28.79 6.13 27.70
C GLU A 181 28.85 4.58 27.57
N GLU A 182 28.24 3.98 26.54
CA GLU A 182 28.17 2.50 26.40
C GLU A 182 28.95 1.92 25.22
N ARG A 183 29.69 2.73 24.45
CA ARG A 183 30.41 2.23 23.27
C ARG A 183 31.60 1.35 23.68
N LYS A 184 31.45 0.03 23.59
CA LYS A 184 32.61 -0.87 23.55
C LYS A 184 33.50 -0.49 22.36
N PRO A 185 34.82 -0.35 22.54
CA PRO A 185 35.71 -0.01 21.43
C PRO A 185 35.78 -1.18 20.45
N LEU A 186 35.08 -1.05 19.33
CA LEU A 186 35.24 -1.93 18.17
C LEU A 186 36.63 -1.69 17.56
N SER A 187 37.31 -2.74 17.10
CA SER A 187 38.53 -2.56 16.33
C SER A 187 38.23 -1.83 15.01
N PHE A 188 39.23 -1.15 14.44
CA PHE A 188 39.06 -0.43 13.17
C PHE A 188 38.60 -1.34 12.02
N GLU A 189 39.07 -2.58 11.99
CA GLU A 189 38.68 -3.59 11.00
C GLU A 189 37.21 -4.02 11.15
N GLU A 190 36.77 -4.28 12.39
CA GLU A 190 35.37 -4.60 12.70
C GLU A 190 34.44 -3.43 12.39
N HIS A 191 34.86 -2.20 12.72
CA HIS A 191 34.10 -0.99 12.40
C HIS A 191 33.96 -0.80 10.89
N THR A 192 35.04 -0.97 10.12
CA THR A 192 35.03 -0.84 8.66
C THR A 192 34.14 -1.90 8.00
N LYS A 193 34.24 -3.16 8.46
CA LYS A 193 33.39 -4.27 8.00
C LYS A 193 31.91 -4.00 8.33
N HIS A 194 31.62 -3.50 9.53
CA HIS A 194 30.27 -3.13 9.94
C HIS A 194 29.68 -2.03 9.07
N VAL A 195 30.42 -0.92 8.87
CA VAL A 195 29.99 0.18 7.98
C VAL A 195 29.75 -0.35 6.57
N TYR A 196 30.67 -1.13 6.00
CA TYR A 196 30.47 -1.69 4.66
C TYR A 196 29.19 -2.55 4.54
N THR A 197 28.89 -3.37 5.54
CA THR A 197 27.66 -4.18 5.56
C THR A 197 26.40 -3.31 5.67
N VAL A 198 26.37 -2.34 6.59
CA VAL A 198 25.25 -1.39 6.73
C VAL A 198 24.99 -0.67 5.42
N MET A 199 26.07 -0.28 4.73
CA MET A 199 26.02 0.44 3.47
C MET A 199 25.51 -0.42 2.31
N LYS A 200 25.94 -1.69 2.23
CA LYS A 200 25.44 -2.64 1.23
C LYS A 200 23.93 -2.85 1.36
N TRP A 201 23.42 -2.92 2.58
CA TRP A 201 21.98 -3.05 2.85
C TRP A 201 21.24 -1.74 2.60
N GLY A 202 21.74 -0.64 3.15
CA GLY A 202 21.19 0.70 3.01
C GLY A 202 21.08 1.17 1.57
N TYR A 203 21.99 0.77 0.68
CA TYR A 203 21.89 1.14 -0.74
C TYR A 203 20.55 0.75 -1.38
N THR A 204 20.02 -0.44 -1.05
CA THR A 204 18.75 -0.91 -1.63
C THR A 204 17.60 -0.03 -1.11
N GLU A 205 17.53 0.19 0.20
CA GLU A 205 16.52 1.06 0.83
C GLU A 205 16.60 2.51 0.34
N ALA A 206 17.80 3.04 0.15
CA ALA A 206 18.00 4.38 -0.38
C ALA A 206 17.51 4.51 -1.84
N GLU A 207 17.76 3.51 -2.69
CA GLU A 207 17.25 3.52 -4.07
C GLU A 207 15.71 3.37 -4.10
N ILE A 208 15.13 2.54 -3.23
CA ILE A 208 13.68 2.45 -3.03
C ILE A 208 13.11 3.81 -2.63
N GLY A 209 13.69 4.45 -1.60
CA GLY A 209 13.27 5.76 -1.13
C GLY A 209 13.34 6.83 -2.21
N LYS A 210 14.43 6.84 -2.99
CA LYS A 210 14.60 7.74 -4.13
C LYS A 210 13.52 7.53 -5.20
N LYS A 211 13.25 6.28 -5.59
CA LYS A 211 12.23 5.98 -6.61
C LYS A 211 10.81 6.28 -6.15
N ARG A 212 10.51 6.06 -4.87
CA ARG A 212 9.24 6.50 -4.27
C ARG A 212 9.11 8.02 -4.27
N LEU A 213 10.18 8.74 -3.92
CA LEU A 213 10.19 10.21 -3.97
C LEU A 213 10.02 10.74 -5.40
N GLU A 214 10.66 10.11 -6.39
CA GLU A 214 10.44 10.43 -7.81
C GLU A 214 8.98 10.21 -8.20
N PHE A 215 8.38 9.07 -7.83
CA PHE A 215 6.97 8.79 -8.12
C PHE A 215 6.02 9.83 -7.51
N ARG A 216 6.25 10.21 -6.26
CA ARG A 216 5.50 11.26 -5.55
C ARG A 216 5.50 12.61 -6.28
N SER A 217 6.58 12.93 -7.00
CA SER A 217 6.64 14.17 -7.79
C SER A 217 5.61 14.24 -8.93
N TYR A 218 5.00 13.11 -9.29
CA TYR A 218 3.96 13.03 -10.32
C TYR A 218 2.53 13.05 -9.73
N LEU A 219 2.39 13.09 -8.42
CA LEU A 219 1.10 13.09 -7.74
C LEU A 219 0.62 14.52 -7.47
N ASP A 220 -0.69 14.73 -7.54
CA ASP A 220 -1.30 15.97 -7.06
C ASP A 220 -1.41 15.98 -5.52
N ASP A 221 -1.56 17.17 -4.97
CA ASP A 221 -1.59 17.38 -3.52
C ASP A 221 -2.74 16.60 -2.83
N GLU A 222 -3.90 16.48 -3.47
CA GLU A 222 -5.04 15.72 -2.92
C GLU A 222 -4.75 14.21 -2.87
N THR A 223 -4.01 13.70 -3.85
CA THR A 223 -3.56 12.30 -3.92
C THR A 223 -2.51 12.01 -2.85
N GLU A 224 -1.57 12.94 -2.63
CA GLU A 224 -0.60 12.84 -1.55
C GLU A 224 -1.30 12.85 -0.18
N ILE A 225 -2.28 13.74 0.03
CA ILE A 225 -3.08 13.76 1.25
C ILE A 225 -3.82 12.43 1.44
N ALA A 226 -4.46 11.91 0.38
CA ALA A 226 -5.15 10.63 0.39
C ALA A 226 -4.23 9.48 0.79
N PHE A 227 -3.02 9.43 0.22
CA PHE A 227 -1.99 8.45 0.57
C PHE A 227 -1.61 8.54 2.05
N HIS A 228 -1.37 9.74 2.57
CA HIS A 228 -1.07 9.93 3.99
C HIS A 228 -2.25 9.56 4.91
N CYS A 229 -3.50 9.79 4.49
CA CYS A 229 -4.68 9.32 5.23
C CYS A 229 -4.68 7.78 5.33
N VAL A 230 -4.44 7.07 4.23
CA VAL A 230 -4.37 5.61 4.20
C VAL A 230 -3.27 5.08 5.10
N VAL A 231 -2.05 5.62 5.01
CA VAL A 231 -0.94 5.19 5.85
C VAL A 231 -1.29 5.36 7.34
N ARG A 232 -1.92 6.47 7.74
CA ARG A 232 -2.34 6.68 9.14
C ARG A 232 -3.38 5.65 9.57
N MET A 233 -4.43 5.43 8.78
CA MET A 233 -5.48 4.46 9.12
C MET A 233 -4.94 3.03 9.20
N LEU A 234 -4.11 2.62 8.23
CA LEU A 234 -3.49 1.30 8.20
C LEU A 234 -2.52 1.07 9.35
N ARG A 235 -1.78 2.11 9.78
CA ARG A 235 -0.92 2.02 10.96
C ARG A 235 -1.72 1.69 12.21
N GLU A 236 -2.83 2.39 12.44
CA GLU A 236 -3.70 2.14 13.59
C GLU A 236 -4.28 0.72 13.58
N LEU A 237 -4.72 0.21 12.41
CA LEU A 237 -5.18 -1.18 12.28
C LEU A 237 -4.07 -2.19 12.57
N LEU A 238 -2.91 -1.99 11.96
CA LEU A 238 -1.80 -2.92 12.10
C LEU A 238 -1.28 -2.94 13.54
N GLU A 239 -1.21 -1.81 14.22
CA GLU A 239 -0.87 -1.75 15.65
C GLU A 239 -1.85 -2.54 16.51
N ARG A 240 -3.16 -2.40 16.29
CA ARG A 240 -4.19 -3.20 17.00
C ARG A 240 -4.02 -4.69 16.73
N MET A 241 -3.79 -5.06 15.48
CA MET A 241 -3.56 -6.46 15.09
C MET A 241 -2.29 -7.02 15.76
N LEU A 242 -1.21 -6.24 15.82
CA LEU A 242 0.04 -6.65 16.48
C LEU A 242 -0.11 -6.76 18.00
N LEU A 243 -0.88 -5.88 18.64
CA LEU A 243 -1.23 -6.01 20.07
C LEU A 243 -2.00 -7.31 20.35
N ARG A 244 -2.88 -7.70 19.44
CA ARG A 244 -3.75 -8.87 19.60
C ARG A 244 -3.05 -10.19 19.25
N HIS A 245 -2.27 -10.22 18.17
CA HIS A 245 -1.71 -11.45 17.59
C HIS A 245 -0.19 -11.55 17.69
N GLY A 246 0.49 -10.49 18.11
CA GLY A 246 1.94 -10.46 18.28
C GLY A 246 2.44 -11.17 19.55
N PRO A 247 3.77 -11.25 19.72
CA PRO A 247 4.39 -11.75 20.94
C PRO A 247 3.94 -10.94 22.18
N LYS A 248 3.84 -11.59 23.35
CA LYS A 248 3.40 -10.95 24.61
C LYS A 248 4.20 -9.70 25.02
N TYR A 249 5.46 -9.61 24.58
CA TYR A 249 6.37 -8.50 24.90
C TYR A 249 6.48 -7.46 23.77
N TRP A 250 5.62 -7.56 22.75
CA TRP A 250 5.56 -6.52 21.73
C TRP A 250 5.07 -5.21 22.36
N HIS A 251 5.76 -4.13 22.04
CA HIS A 251 5.40 -2.79 22.48
C HIS A 251 5.33 -1.87 21.26
N ARG A 252 4.48 -0.84 21.37
CA ARG A 252 4.36 0.18 20.33
C ARG A 252 5.70 0.90 20.19
N ASP A 253 6.17 1.01 18.96
CA ASP A 253 7.36 1.79 18.63
C ASP A 253 7.03 3.28 18.78
N THR A 254 7.49 3.90 19.87
CA THR A 254 7.19 5.31 20.20
C THR A 254 7.70 6.29 19.15
N ARG A 255 8.65 5.88 18.31
CA ARG A 255 9.20 6.66 17.19
C ARG A 255 8.43 6.35 15.89
N ASN A 256 7.11 6.55 15.94
CA ASN A 256 6.09 6.18 14.96
C ASN A 256 6.42 6.48 13.48
N GLU A 257 7.16 7.55 13.19
CA GLU A 257 7.32 8.09 11.84
C GLU A 257 8.45 7.42 11.03
N GLN A 258 9.37 6.73 11.71
CA GLN A 258 10.46 5.94 11.11
C GLN A 258 10.35 4.46 11.52
N SER A 259 9.12 4.04 11.86
CA SER A 259 8.85 2.74 12.44
C SER A 259 9.00 1.62 11.42
N VAL A 260 9.42 0.45 11.90
CA VAL A 260 9.42 -0.80 11.12
C VAL A 260 8.01 -1.08 10.54
N LEU A 261 6.98 -0.64 11.25
CA LEU A 261 5.58 -0.74 10.82
C LEU A 261 5.30 0.05 9.54
N SER A 262 5.85 1.26 9.42
CA SER A 262 5.72 2.09 8.22
C SER A 262 6.46 1.50 7.03
N TRP A 263 7.69 1.03 7.27
CA TRP A 263 8.47 0.31 6.27
C TRP A 263 7.70 -0.91 5.78
N PHE A 264 7.14 -1.70 6.69
CA PHE A 264 6.38 -2.90 6.37
C PHE A 264 5.17 -2.59 5.49
N LEU A 265 4.33 -1.63 5.87
CA LEU A 265 3.15 -1.22 5.11
C LEU A 265 3.49 -0.77 3.68
N LEU A 266 4.56 0.00 3.52
CA LEU A 266 4.99 0.49 2.20
C LEU A 266 5.49 -0.63 1.27
N ASN A 267 5.90 -1.77 1.83
CA ASN A 267 6.40 -2.91 1.07
C ASN A 267 5.31 -3.97 0.82
N GLN A 268 4.16 -3.92 1.51
CA GLN A 268 3.14 -4.96 1.38
C GLN A 268 2.48 -4.99 0.00
N PRO A 269 2.49 -6.14 -0.71
CA PRO A 269 1.75 -6.28 -1.95
C PRO A 269 0.24 -6.29 -1.65
N PRO A 270 -0.61 -5.97 -2.66
CA PRO A 270 -2.06 -5.92 -2.46
C PRO A 270 -2.64 -7.22 -1.87
N GLN A 271 -2.16 -8.38 -2.31
CA GLN A 271 -2.59 -9.70 -1.80
C GLN A 271 -2.29 -9.88 -0.30
N ALA A 272 -1.15 -9.35 0.18
CA ALA A 272 -0.80 -9.43 1.59
C ALA A 272 -1.68 -8.50 2.42
N LEU A 273 -1.97 -7.28 1.92
CA LEU A 273 -2.92 -6.36 2.55
C LEU A 273 -4.33 -6.94 2.64
N GLU A 274 -4.79 -7.59 1.57
CA GLU A 274 -6.06 -8.33 1.56
C GLU A 274 -6.11 -9.37 2.69
N LYS A 275 -5.08 -10.22 2.77
CA LYS A 275 -4.99 -11.25 3.81
C LYS A 275 -4.89 -10.65 5.22
N LEU A 276 -4.12 -9.58 5.41
CA LEU A 276 -3.91 -8.94 6.72
C LEU A 276 -5.17 -8.25 7.24
N LEU A 277 -5.92 -7.57 6.37
CA LEU A 277 -6.94 -6.62 6.80
C LEU A 277 -8.36 -7.17 6.62
N LEU A 278 -8.60 -8.01 5.61
CA LEU A 278 -9.94 -8.53 5.32
C LEU A 278 -10.17 -9.97 5.82
N SER A 279 -9.14 -10.65 6.35
CA SER A 279 -9.33 -11.97 6.95
C SER A 279 -9.98 -11.85 8.33
N PRO A 280 -10.84 -12.81 8.74
CA PRO A 280 -11.48 -12.78 10.03
C PRO A 280 -10.46 -12.74 11.18
N GLN A 281 -10.40 -11.61 11.91
CA GLN A 281 -9.44 -11.44 13.01
C GLN A 281 -9.85 -12.22 14.27
N ASP A 282 -11.15 -12.42 14.48
CA ASP A 282 -11.69 -13.07 15.69
C ASP A 282 -11.57 -14.61 15.68
N ASN A 283 -11.42 -15.21 14.51
CA ASN A 283 -11.38 -16.66 14.32
C ASN A 283 -9.97 -17.25 14.34
N CYS A 284 -8.97 -16.43 14.69
CA CYS A 284 -7.56 -16.80 14.70
C CYS A 284 -7.01 -16.78 16.13
N CYS A 285 -6.10 -17.71 16.45
CA CYS A 285 -5.38 -17.79 17.74
C CYS A 285 -6.22 -18.22 18.96
N HIS A 286 -7.13 -19.18 18.84
CA HIS A 286 -7.71 -19.82 20.02
C HIS A 286 -6.61 -20.49 20.88
N PHE A 287 -6.60 -20.17 22.16
CA PHE A 287 -5.81 -20.90 23.15
C PHE A 287 -6.61 -22.15 23.54
N ASP A 288 -6.33 -23.28 22.90
CA ASP A 288 -6.74 -24.55 23.49
C ASP A 288 -5.91 -24.75 24.75
N GLY A 289 -6.54 -24.66 25.92
CA GLY A 289 -5.91 -24.81 27.24
C GLY A 289 -5.26 -26.17 27.51
N GLN A 290 -5.13 -27.03 26.49
CA GLN A 290 -4.55 -28.37 26.57
C GLN A 290 -3.38 -28.61 25.59
N SER A 291 -3.02 -27.67 24.71
CA SER A 291 -1.88 -27.85 23.80
C SER A 291 -0.63 -27.12 24.32
N MET A 292 0.22 -27.86 25.04
CA MET A 292 1.62 -27.47 25.31
C MET A 292 2.53 -27.67 24.08
N SER A 293 1.97 -27.60 22.86
CA SER A 293 2.72 -27.77 21.61
C SER A 293 2.91 -26.43 20.89
N ASP A 294 4.15 -26.18 20.48
CA ASP A 294 4.73 -24.94 19.98
C ASP A 294 4.17 -24.40 18.64
N SER A 295 2.99 -24.84 18.20
CA SER A 295 2.47 -24.48 16.87
C SER A 295 1.10 -23.80 16.94
N ARG A 296 1.09 -22.54 17.38
CA ARG A 296 0.01 -21.62 17.02
C ARG A 296 -0.08 -21.55 15.49
N LYS A 297 -1.11 -22.15 14.89
CA LYS A 297 -1.47 -21.87 13.50
C LYS A 297 -2.20 -20.52 13.45
N CYS A 298 -1.45 -19.44 13.39
CA CYS A 298 -1.98 -18.10 13.14
C CYS A 298 -2.20 -17.95 11.62
N CYS A 299 -3.41 -17.61 11.17
CA CYS A 299 -3.64 -17.36 9.74
C CYS A 299 -2.89 -16.12 9.23
N PHE A 300 -2.41 -15.27 10.14
CA PHE A 300 -1.60 -14.09 9.87
C PHE A 300 -0.08 -14.34 10.03
N SER A 301 0.38 -15.58 10.28
CA SER A 301 1.82 -15.87 10.36
C SER A 301 2.53 -15.43 9.08
N ASP A 302 2.09 -15.92 7.93
CA ASP A 302 2.79 -15.69 6.67
C ASP A 302 2.94 -14.20 6.30
N PRO A 303 1.87 -13.35 6.38
CA PRO A 303 2.05 -11.95 6.05
C PRO A 303 2.77 -11.15 7.14
N LEU A 304 2.75 -11.58 8.41
CA LEU A 304 3.51 -10.91 9.49
C LEU A 304 4.95 -11.42 9.64
N ASP A 305 5.32 -12.52 8.99
CA ASP A 305 6.66 -13.07 9.07
C ASP A 305 7.70 -12.04 8.61
N ASP A 306 7.43 -11.30 7.54
CA ASP A 306 8.30 -10.22 7.08
C ASP A 306 8.43 -9.09 8.10
N TYR A 307 7.33 -8.76 8.81
CA TYR A 307 7.37 -7.80 9.90
C TYR A 307 8.25 -8.31 11.05
N TRP A 308 8.06 -9.56 11.51
CA TRP A 308 8.83 -10.12 12.61
C TRP A 308 10.29 -10.36 12.25
N ASN A 309 10.57 -10.82 11.03
CA ASN A 309 11.91 -10.95 10.48
C ASN A 309 12.59 -9.58 10.39
N ALA A 310 11.84 -8.50 10.19
CA ALA A 310 12.41 -7.17 10.24
C ALA A 310 12.92 -6.79 11.65
N TRP A 311 12.32 -7.33 12.71
CA TRP A 311 12.79 -7.13 14.09
C TRP A 311 13.96 -8.05 14.48
N LYS A 312 14.05 -9.26 13.91
CA LYS A 312 15.10 -10.25 14.26
C LYS A 312 16.52 -9.73 14.06
N ASP A 313 17.44 -10.23 14.88
CA ASP A 313 18.88 -9.98 14.74
C ASP A 313 19.45 -10.62 13.49
N VAL A 314 20.08 -9.77 12.66
CA VAL A 314 20.84 -10.18 11.49
C VAL A 314 22.29 -10.17 11.93
N PRO A 315 22.97 -11.33 11.98
CA PRO A 315 24.32 -11.44 12.54
C PRO A 315 25.33 -10.45 11.96
N GLU A 316 25.11 -9.98 10.72
CA GLU A 316 25.99 -9.04 10.02
C GLU A 316 25.62 -7.55 10.19
N LEU A 317 24.42 -7.22 10.70
CA LEU A 317 23.95 -5.85 11.01
C LEU A 317 23.70 -5.61 12.50
N GLY A 318 23.74 -6.68 13.30
CA GLY A 318 23.35 -6.70 14.71
C GLY A 318 24.44 -6.14 15.60
N CYS A 319 24.49 -4.83 15.73
CA CYS A 319 24.89 -4.24 16.99
C CYS A 319 23.61 -3.81 17.71
N ALA A 320 23.30 -4.48 18.83
CA ALA A 320 22.15 -4.19 19.68
C ALA A 320 22.11 -2.72 20.13
N GLU A 321 23.27 -2.06 20.16
CA GLU A 321 23.46 -0.67 20.60
C GLU A 321 23.34 0.35 19.44
N CYS A 322 23.39 -0.04 18.16
CA CYS A 322 23.47 0.91 17.03
C CYS A 322 22.15 1.18 16.29
N ASP A 323 21.10 0.37 16.52
CA ASP A 323 19.81 0.43 15.81
C ASP A 323 19.94 0.50 14.26
N CYS A 324 21.01 -0.07 13.71
CA CYS A 324 21.40 0.09 12.32
C CYS A 324 20.35 -0.45 11.33
N LYS A 325 19.57 -1.46 11.73
CA LYS A 325 18.50 -2.02 10.89
C LYS A 325 17.36 -1.03 10.69
N ARG A 326 16.91 -0.39 11.77
CA ARG A 326 15.89 0.66 11.71
C ARG A 326 16.40 1.85 10.92
N ARG A 327 17.67 2.24 11.14
CA ARG A 327 18.32 3.30 10.39
C ARG A 327 18.31 3.02 8.89
N VAL A 328 18.74 1.82 8.47
CA VAL A 328 18.73 1.40 7.06
C VAL A 328 17.32 1.46 6.46
N ARG A 329 16.31 0.92 7.14
CA ARG A 329 14.91 0.98 6.65
C ARG A 329 14.37 2.40 6.58
N SER A 330 14.82 3.28 7.48
CA SER A 330 14.42 4.69 7.45
C SER A 330 14.86 5.39 6.16
N TRP A 331 15.86 4.87 5.42
CA TRP A 331 16.32 5.44 4.16
C TRP A 331 15.30 5.30 3.03
N SER A 332 14.37 4.33 3.09
CA SER A 332 13.23 4.27 2.18
C SER A 332 11.98 4.97 2.73
N VAL A 333 11.77 4.90 4.05
CA VAL A 333 10.58 5.49 4.70
C VAL A 333 10.63 7.01 4.73
N LYS A 334 11.77 7.61 5.11
CA LYS A 334 11.88 9.07 5.27
C LYS A 334 11.60 9.84 3.99
N PRO A 335 12.21 9.50 2.83
CA PRO A 335 11.88 10.19 1.58
C PRO A 335 10.42 10.00 1.16
N THR A 336 9.80 8.89 1.57
CA THR A 336 8.42 8.58 1.18
C THR A 336 7.39 9.31 2.04
N LEU A 337 7.62 9.46 3.35
CA LEU A 337 6.61 9.98 4.29
C LEU A 337 7.01 11.27 5.00
N MET A 338 8.30 11.57 5.10
CA MET A 338 8.84 12.53 6.07
C MET A 338 9.81 13.54 5.46
N ASP A 339 9.88 13.64 4.13
CA ASP A 339 10.56 14.76 3.48
C ASP A 339 9.82 16.08 3.80
N ALA A 340 10.38 17.22 3.37
CA ALA A 340 9.81 18.52 3.70
C ALA A 340 8.32 18.62 3.29
N ARG A 341 7.98 18.15 2.08
CA ARG A 341 6.59 18.14 1.58
C ARG A 341 5.73 17.06 2.23
N GLY A 342 6.27 15.87 2.48
CA GLY A 342 5.58 14.76 3.14
C GLY A 342 5.11 15.11 4.55
N ARG A 343 5.88 15.90 5.30
CA ARG A 343 5.43 16.40 6.61
C ARG A 343 4.20 17.30 6.51
N ASP A 344 4.12 18.14 5.47
CA ASP A 344 2.97 19.02 5.26
C ASP A 344 1.73 18.23 4.82
N PHE A 345 1.90 17.24 3.94
CA PHE A 345 0.82 16.32 3.57
C PHE A 345 0.35 15.46 4.75
N ASN A 346 1.26 15.01 5.61
CA ASN A 346 0.90 14.29 6.83
C ASN A 346 0.05 15.15 7.77
N ARG A 347 0.39 16.43 7.96
CA ARG A 347 -0.41 17.39 8.74
C ARG A 347 -1.77 17.66 8.09
N ALA A 348 -1.81 17.77 6.76
CA ALA A 348 -3.06 17.95 6.01
C ALA A 348 -3.96 16.71 6.13
N ALA A 349 -3.41 15.51 6.02
CA ALA A 349 -4.11 14.25 6.26
C ALA A 349 -4.63 14.14 7.69
N GLU A 350 -3.85 14.59 8.68
CA GLU A 350 -4.31 14.67 10.07
C GLU A 350 -5.50 15.62 10.24
N ARG A 351 -5.42 16.83 9.67
CA ARG A 351 -6.54 17.79 9.70
C ARG A 351 -7.78 17.21 9.04
N TYR A 352 -7.63 16.60 7.87
CA TYR A 352 -8.73 15.96 7.15
C TYR A 352 -9.37 14.84 7.98
N LEU A 353 -8.57 13.93 8.54
CA LEU A 353 -9.09 12.82 9.34
C LEU A 353 -9.78 13.32 10.62
N LYS A 354 -9.30 14.40 11.25
CA LYS A 354 -9.97 15.05 12.39
C LYS A 354 -11.31 15.67 11.99
N GLU A 355 -11.38 16.30 10.82
CA GLU A 355 -12.62 16.85 10.28
C GLU A 355 -13.64 15.72 10.04
N MET A 356 -13.24 14.65 9.37
CA MET A 356 -14.10 13.49 9.12
C MET A 356 -14.54 12.80 10.42
N TRP A 357 -13.66 12.69 11.40
CA TRP A 357 -14.01 12.18 12.73
C TRP A 357 -15.03 13.09 13.43
N SER A 358 -14.89 14.41 13.29
CA SER A 358 -15.87 15.35 13.86
C SER A 358 -17.24 15.21 13.19
N GLN A 359 -17.28 14.99 11.87
CA GLN A 359 -18.51 14.72 11.12
C GLN A 359 -19.25 13.48 11.62
N ARG A 360 -18.54 12.48 12.13
CA ARG A 360 -19.14 11.32 12.82
C ARG A 360 -19.93 11.74 14.07
N HIS A 361 -19.50 12.79 14.78
CA HIS A 361 -20.07 13.21 16.06
C HIS A 361 -21.06 14.38 15.94
N VAL A 362 -21.35 14.88 14.73
CA VAL A 362 -22.27 16.02 14.54
C VAL A 362 -23.69 15.71 15.03
N GLY A 363 -24.15 14.45 14.94
CA GLY A 363 -25.42 14.03 15.57
C GLY A 363 -25.41 14.12 17.11
N LEU A 364 -24.24 13.92 17.74
CA LEU A 364 -24.05 14.08 19.19
C LEU A 364 -23.98 15.57 19.57
N HIS A 365 -23.32 16.38 18.75
CA HIS A 365 -23.17 17.81 19.02
C HIS A 365 -24.48 18.59 18.80
N GLN A 366 -25.31 18.22 17.82
CA GLN A 366 -26.68 18.72 17.66
C GLN A 366 -27.60 18.28 18.81
N ALA A 367 -27.45 17.06 19.33
CA ALA A 367 -28.18 16.63 20.52
C ALA A 367 -27.79 17.45 21.78
N PHE A 368 -26.51 17.86 21.88
CA PHE A 368 -26.02 18.73 22.95
C PHE A 368 -26.42 20.21 22.76
N THR A 369 -26.41 20.75 21.54
CA THR A 369 -26.76 22.16 21.28
C THR A 369 -28.26 22.41 21.12
N MET A 370 -29.07 21.40 20.80
CA MET A 370 -30.54 21.53 20.72
C MET A 370 -31.24 21.34 22.08
N SER A 371 -30.51 21.29 23.19
CA SER A 371 -31.08 21.22 24.54
C SER A 371 -32.19 20.17 24.69
N VAL A 372 -31.97 18.94 24.21
CA VAL A 372 -32.83 17.79 24.56
C VAL A 372 -32.43 17.25 25.93
N PHE A 373 -32.43 18.13 26.92
CA PHE A 373 -32.60 17.84 28.34
C PHE A 373 -33.73 18.74 28.84
N ALA A 374 -34.91 18.61 28.23
CA ALA A 374 -36.14 19.02 28.88
C ALA A 374 -36.48 17.93 29.91
N THR A 375 -36.06 18.20 31.15
CA THR A 375 -36.73 17.84 32.41
C THR A 375 -37.50 16.53 32.44
N VAL A 376 -36.93 15.53 33.13
CA VAL A 376 -37.74 14.66 33.98
C VAL A 376 -37.42 15.07 35.42
N LEU A 377 -38.36 15.84 35.99
CA LEU A 377 -38.61 15.89 37.44
C LEU A 377 -39.53 14.72 37.78
#